data_AF-A0A1M5KFK7-F1
#
_entry.id   AF-A0A1M5KFK7-F1
#
_cell.length_a   1.000
_cell.length_b   1.000
_cell.length_c   1.000
_cell.angle_alpha   90.00
_cell.angle_beta   90.00
_cell.angle_gamma   90.00
#
_symmetry.space_group_name_H-M   'P 1'
#
loop_
_entity.id
_entity.type
_entity.pdbx_description
1 polymer ?
#
loop_
_entity_poly.entity_id
_entity_poly.type
_entity_poly.pdbx_seq_one_letter_code
_entity_poly.pdbx_strand_id
1 'polypeptide(L)'
;MNWNNPDAYPGETEEEYEIRKRGESQAATGLMSGIIKFFLFGLKIAAIFGVFFYAGFLLSQKLWGKETDNFKIWAFSLLFAYLIFCIVYFLKGTIIGLRRKNQRLWILPWAICVLLCCIVPAFIIKSIVAGMFSVTERDSIWCIGLSWGAFVLSALYIYGIYQFKTPTAPKILHWSYALGLKVST
;
A
#
# COMPACT_ATOMS: atom_id res chain seq x y z
N MET A 1 13.72 -27.08 -44.59
CA MET A 1 14.21 -26.68 -43.26
C MET A 1 14.02 -27.87 -42.34
N ASN A 2 15.04 -28.27 -41.59
CA ASN A 2 14.94 -29.43 -40.71
C ASN A 2 14.30 -28.97 -39.39
N TRP A 3 13.01 -29.23 -39.24
CA TRP A 3 12.23 -28.97 -38.04
C TRP A 3 12.70 -29.92 -36.92
N ASN A 4 13.38 -29.40 -35.90
CA ASN A 4 13.99 -30.21 -34.85
C ASN A 4 13.82 -29.55 -33.48
N ASN A 5 12.57 -29.38 -33.05
CA ASN A 5 12.25 -28.91 -31.70
C ASN A 5 12.28 -30.10 -30.73
N PRO A 6 13.14 -30.08 -29.70
CA PRO A 6 13.37 -31.22 -28.81
C PRO A 6 12.19 -31.54 -27.88
N ASP A 7 11.20 -30.65 -27.81
CA ASP A 7 9.99 -30.74 -26.99
C ASP A 7 8.70 -30.82 -27.83
N ALA A 8 8.82 -31.10 -29.13
CA ALA A 8 7.70 -31.46 -29.98
C ALA A 8 7.20 -32.88 -29.64
N TYR A 9 5.88 -33.07 -29.62
CA TYR A 9 5.31 -34.39 -29.39
C TYR A 9 5.48 -35.30 -30.61
N PRO A 10 5.54 -36.63 -30.44
CA PRO A 10 5.63 -37.56 -31.57
C PRO A 10 4.42 -37.40 -32.50
N GLY A 11 4.65 -37.01 -33.74
CA GLY A 11 3.61 -36.80 -34.75
C GLY A 11 2.95 -35.42 -34.75
N GLU A 12 3.42 -34.47 -33.93
CA GLU A 12 2.95 -33.08 -33.92
C GLU A 12 3.45 -32.34 -35.18
N THR A 13 2.55 -31.67 -35.90
CA THR A 13 2.91 -30.82 -37.03
C THR A 13 3.53 -29.49 -36.56
N GLU A 14 4.29 -28.82 -37.43
CA GLU A 14 4.90 -27.51 -37.13
C GLU A 14 3.84 -26.46 -36.70
N GLU A 15 2.68 -26.44 -37.36
CA GLU A 15 1.57 -25.54 -37.00
C GLU A 15 0.95 -25.87 -35.64
N GLU A 16 0.74 -27.15 -35.33
CA GLU A 16 0.20 -27.58 -34.03
C GLU A 16 1.16 -27.24 -32.88
N TYR A 17 2.47 -27.43 -33.09
CA TYR A 17 3.49 -27.06 -32.13
C TYR A 17 3.50 -25.55 -31.85
N GLU A 18 3.46 -24.71 -32.89
CA GLU A 18 3.44 -23.25 -32.74
C GLU A 18 2.17 -22.76 -32.02
N ILE A 19 1.01 -23.35 -32.32
CA ILE A 19 -0.25 -23.05 -31.64
C ILE A 19 -0.15 -23.44 -30.15
N ARG A 20 0.36 -24.63 -29.84
CA ARG A 20 0.55 -25.08 -28.45
C ARG A 20 1.52 -24.18 -27.69
N LYS A 21 2.70 -23.88 -28.26
CA LYS A 21 3.70 -23.02 -27.64
C LYS A 21 3.20 -21.60 -27.41
N ARG A 22 2.45 -21.05 -28.36
CA ARG A 22 1.80 -19.75 -28.19
C ARG A 22 0.78 -19.79 -27.06
N GLY A 23 -0.01 -20.87 -26.97
CA GLY A 23 -0.96 -21.11 -25.87
C GLY A 23 -0.29 -21.21 -24.51
N GLU A 24 0.78 -22.02 -24.39
CA GLU A 24 1.59 -22.17 -23.17
C GLU A 24 2.23 -20.84 -22.74
N SER A 25 2.82 -20.10 -23.69
CA SER A 25 3.43 -18.78 -23.44
C SER A 25 2.40 -17.74 -23.00
N GLN A 26 1.23 -17.71 -23.63
CA GLN A 26 0.15 -16.80 -23.26
C GLN A 26 -0.45 -17.15 -21.89
N ALA A 27 -0.60 -18.44 -21.58
CA ALA A 27 -1.05 -18.91 -20.28
C ALA A 27 -0.03 -18.58 -19.16
N ALA A 28 1.27 -18.82 -19.41
CA ALA A 28 2.35 -18.49 -18.48
C ALA A 28 2.45 -16.98 -18.23
N THR A 29 2.33 -16.16 -19.29
CA THR A 29 2.30 -14.71 -19.18
C THR A 29 1.08 -14.22 -18.39
N GLY A 30 -0.09 -14.83 -18.63
CA GLY A 30 -1.32 -14.56 -17.89
C GLY A 30 -1.20 -14.87 -16.40
N LEU A 31 -0.64 -16.04 -16.07
CA LEU A 31 -0.40 -16.47 -14.69
C LEU A 31 0.60 -15.56 -13.96
N MET A 32 1.73 -15.23 -14.61
CA MET A 32 2.73 -14.32 -14.05
C MET A 32 2.15 -12.92 -13.81
N SER A 33 1.37 -12.39 -14.76
CA SER A 33 0.64 -11.13 -14.60
C SER A 33 -0.34 -11.18 -13.42
N GLY A 34 -1.05 -12.30 -13.26
CA GLY A 34 -1.97 -12.54 -12.14
C GLY A 34 -1.26 -12.50 -10.79
N ILE A 35 -0.15 -13.21 -10.65
CA ILE A 35 0.66 -13.27 -9.41
C ILE A 35 1.19 -11.87 -9.06
N ILE A 36 1.75 -11.15 -10.04
CA ILE A 36 2.27 -9.79 -9.81
C ILE A 36 1.15 -8.85 -9.33
N LYS A 37 -0.02 -8.89 -9.99
CA LYS A 37 -1.17 -8.07 -9.59
C LYS A 37 -1.65 -8.41 -8.18
N PHE A 38 -1.71 -9.69 -7.82
CA PHE A 38 -2.08 -10.13 -6.47
C PHE A 38 -1.07 -9.63 -5.43
N PHE A 39 0.22 -9.74 -5.71
CA PHE A 39 1.27 -9.24 -4.82
C PHE A 39 1.18 -7.72 -4.63
N LEU A 40 1.03 -6.96 -5.72
CA LEU A 40 0.83 -5.50 -5.66
C LEU A 40 -0.44 -5.12 -4.89
N PHE A 41 -1.50 -5.90 -5.03
CA PHE A 41 -2.74 -5.71 -4.28
C PHE A 41 -2.53 -5.95 -2.77
N GLY A 42 -1.86 -7.03 -2.39
CA GLY A 42 -1.50 -7.30 -1.00
C GLY A 42 -0.62 -6.20 -0.41
N LEU A 43 0.41 -5.77 -1.14
CA LEU A 43 1.29 -4.68 -0.74
C LEU A 43 0.54 -3.34 -0.59
N LYS A 44 -0.44 -3.08 -1.47
CA LYS A 44 -1.33 -1.92 -1.35
C LYS A 44 -2.18 -1.98 -0.08
N ILE A 45 -2.77 -3.13 0.25
CA ILE A 45 -3.53 -3.29 1.50
C ILE A 45 -2.62 -3.10 2.71
N ALA A 46 -1.45 -3.74 2.71
CA ALA A 46 -0.49 -3.64 3.81
C ALA A 46 -0.02 -2.19 4.02
N ALA A 47 0.26 -1.46 2.94
CA ALA A 47 0.71 -0.07 3.03
C ALA A 47 -0.40 0.89 3.51
N ILE A 48 -1.65 0.66 3.11
CA ILE A 48 -2.79 1.47 3.55
C ILE A 48 -3.16 1.12 4.99
N PHE A 49 -3.41 -0.16 5.28
CA PHE A 49 -4.02 -0.63 6.53
C PHE A 49 -3.04 -1.08 7.59
N GLY A 50 -1.89 -1.63 7.20
CA GLY A 50 -0.99 -2.33 8.12
C GLY A 50 -0.47 -1.44 9.25
N VAL A 51 -0.03 -0.22 8.93
CA VAL A 51 0.54 0.69 9.94
C VAL A 51 -0.52 1.19 10.93
N PHE A 52 -1.73 1.52 10.46
CA PHE A 52 -2.80 1.96 11.34
C PHE A 52 -3.40 0.81 12.14
N PHE A 53 -3.44 -0.39 11.57
CA PHE A 53 -3.83 -1.59 12.28
C PHE A 53 -2.83 -1.91 13.40
N TYR A 54 -1.54 -1.85 13.10
CA TYR A 54 -0.48 -2.05 14.10
C TYR A 54 -0.52 -0.97 15.21
N ALA A 55 -0.74 0.29 14.85
CA ALA A 55 -0.93 1.36 15.84
C ALA A 55 -2.17 1.11 16.73
N GLY A 56 -3.28 0.70 16.13
CA GLY A 56 -4.49 0.30 16.86
C GLY A 56 -4.26 -0.90 17.79
N PHE A 57 -3.42 -1.84 17.37
CA PHE A 57 -3.01 -2.99 18.17
C PHE A 57 -2.19 -2.60 19.39
N LEU A 58 -1.18 -1.75 19.23
CA LEU A 58 -0.40 -1.23 20.35
C LEU A 58 -1.26 -0.42 21.34
N LEU A 59 -2.20 0.40 20.84
CA LEU A 59 -3.14 1.14 21.68
C LEU A 59 -4.06 0.19 22.47
N SER A 60 -4.56 -0.86 21.81
CA SER A 60 -5.42 -1.87 22.44
C SER A 60 -4.69 -2.63 23.56
N GLN A 61 -3.44 -3.04 23.31
CA GLN A 61 -2.61 -3.69 24.33
C GLN A 61 -2.32 -2.79 25.53
N LYS A 62 -2.08 -1.49 25.30
CA LYS A 62 -1.79 -0.54 26.38
C LYS A 62 -3.02 -0.26 27.25
N LEU A 63 -4.21 -0.25 26.66
CA LEU A 63 -5.46 0.02 27.38
C LEU A 63 -5.93 -1.15 28.24
N TRP A 64 -5.80 -2.37 27.74
CA TRP A 64 -6.38 -3.56 28.38
C TRP A 64 -5.36 -4.45 29.11
N GLY A 65 -4.07 -4.22 28.89
CA GLY A 65 -3.00 -5.06 29.43
C GLY A 65 -2.82 -6.36 28.64
N LYS A 66 -1.70 -7.05 28.84
CA LYS A 66 -1.34 -8.26 28.08
C LYS A 66 -2.21 -9.49 28.40
N GLU A 67 -3.00 -9.45 29.48
CA GLU A 67 -3.73 -10.62 30.00
C GLU A 67 -5.20 -10.69 29.57
N THR A 68 -5.65 -9.80 28.69
CA THR A 68 -7.03 -9.80 28.21
C THR A 68 -7.22 -10.78 27.06
N ASP A 69 -8.48 -11.22 26.86
CA ASP A 69 -8.87 -12.04 25.71
C ASP A 69 -8.32 -11.47 24.39
N ASN A 70 -7.58 -12.30 23.65
CA ASN A 70 -7.02 -11.96 22.35
C ASN A 70 -8.09 -11.38 21.41
N PHE A 71 -9.32 -11.90 21.45
CA PHE A 71 -10.44 -11.40 20.66
C PHE A 71 -10.75 -9.92 20.91
N LYS A 72 -10.74 -9.47 22.17
CA LYS A 72 -11.01 -8.06 22.53
C LYS A 72 -9.91 -7.16 21.96
N ILE A 73 -8.65 -7.56 22.10
CA ILE A 73 -7.51 -6.79 21.56
C ILE A 73 -7.66 -6.63 20.04
N TRP A 74 -7.98 -7.70 19.31
CA TRP A 74 -8.20 -7.64 17.86
C TRP A 74 -9.38 -6.75 17.47
N ALA A 75 -10.51 -6.85 18.16
CA ALA A 75 -11.68 -6.02 17.91
C ALA A 75 -11.41 -4.53 18.15
N PHE A 76 -10.76 -4.18 19.27
CA PHE A 76 -10.36 -2.80 19.56
C PHE A 76 -9.30 -2.30 18.58
N SER A 77 -8.38 -3.15 18.12
CA SER A 77 -7.37 -2.77 17.12
C SER A 77 -8.03 -2.32 15.82
N LEU A 78 -9.03 -3.09 15.38
CA LEU A 78 -9.79 -2.79 14.17
C LEU A 78 -10.64 -1.52 14.35
N LEU A 79 -11.23 -1.32 15.53
CA LEU A 79 -11.95 -0.09 15.87
C LEU A 79 -11.04 1.14 15.83
N PHE A 80 -9.86 1.09 16.46
CA PHE A 80 -8.91 2.21 16.45
C PHE A 80 -8.39 2.49 15.04
N ALA A 81 -8.06 1.46 14.27
CA ALA A 81 -7.68 1.62 12.87
C ALA A 81 -8.78 2.32 12.08
N TYR A 82 -10.04 1.89 12.24
CA TYR A 82 -11.20 2.52 11.60
C TYR A 82 -11.37 3.99 11.99
N LEU A 83 -11.19 4.34 13.27
CA LEU A 83 -11.25 5.73 13.73
C LEU A 83 -10.15 6.59 13.12
N ILE A 84 -8.91 6.08 13.06
CA ILE A 84 -7.80 6.77 12.40
C ILE A 84 -8.13 7.00 10.92
N PHE A 85 -8.67 5.99 10.23
CA PHE A 85 -9.11 6.16 8.85
C PHE A 85 -10.22 7.19 8.68
N CYS A 86 -11.20 7.21 9.57
CA CYS A 86 -12.23 8.26 9.57
C CYS A 86 -11.57 9.65 9.63
N ILE A 87 -10.63 9.87 10.55
CA ILE A 87 -9.91 11.15 10.68
C ILE A 87 -9.16 11.50 9.38
N VAL A 88 -8.43 10.53 8.79
CA VAL A 88 -7.69 10.76 7.54
C VAL A 88 -8.62 11.14 6.39
N TYR A 89 -9.77 10.46 6.24
CA TYR A 89 -10.72 10.76 5.17
C TYR A 89 -11.54 12.02 5.42
N PHE A 90 -11.80 12.37 6.68
CA PHE A 90 -12.35 13.66 7.08
C PHE A 90 -11.41 14.79 6.63
N LEU A 91 -10.11 14.70 6.99
CA LEU A 91 -9.10 15.66 6.54
C LEU A 91 -8.99 15.72 5.03
N LYS A 92 -9.09 14.57 4.33
CA LYS A 92 -9.17 14.52 2.86
C LYS A 92 -10.36 15.33 2.33
N GLY A 93 -11.54 15.20 2.92
CA GLY A 93 -12.72 16.01 2.58
C GLY A 93 -12.46 17.50 2.78
N THR A 94 -11.85 17.87 3.91
CA THR A 94 -11.48 19.26 4.22
C THR A 94 -10.49 19.85 3.21
N ILE A 95 -9.46 19.09 2.81
CA ILE A 95 -8.49 19.50 1.78
C ILE A 95 -9.22 19.88 0.48
N ILE A 96 -10.16 19.04 0.04
CA ILE A 96 -10.87 19.23 -1.22
C ILE A 96 -11.82 20.43 -1.15
N GLY A 97 -12.57 20.59 -0.06
CA GLY A 97 -13.47 21.74 0.09
C GLY A 97 -12.72 23.06 0.19
N LEU A 98 -11.65 23.13 1.00
CA LEU A 98 -10.79 24.32 1.09
C LEU A 98 -10.10 24.66 -0.23
N ARG A 99 -9.68 23.64 -0.99
CA ARG A 99 -9.07 23.83 -2.31
C ARG A 99 -10.07 24.40 -3.32
N ARG A 100 -11.34 24.00 -3.27
CA ARG A 100 -12.40 24.59 -4.12
C ARG A 100 -12.60 26.08 -3.84
N LYS A 101 -12.42 26.53 -2.60
CA LYS A 101 -12.46 27.94 -2.20
C LYS A 101 -11.17 28.73 -2.49
N ASN A 102 -10.17 28.12 -3.13
CA ASN A 102 -8.85 28.71 -3.41
C ASN A 102 -8.11 29.23 -2.16
N GLN A 103 -8.43 28.71 -0.97
CA GLN A 103 -7.78 29.13 0.28
C GLN A 103 -6.53 28.30 0.57
N ARG A 104 -5.37 28.93 0.76
CA ARG A 104 -4.10 28.22 1.04
C ARG A 104 -4.09 27.37 2.32
N LEU A 105 -5.09 27.53 3.19
CA LEU A 105 -5.25 26.72 4.41
C LEU A 105 -5.40 25.21 4.14
N TRP A 106 -5.74 24.79 2.91
CA TRP A 106 -5.79 23.36 2.54
C TRP A 106 -4.44 22.63 2.70
N ILE A 107 -3.32 23.38 2.67
CA ILE A 107 -1.97 22.81 2.78
C ILE A 107 -1.73 22.19 4.17
N LEU A 108 -2.33 22.74 5.22
CA LEU A 108 -2.19 22.22 6.60
C LEU A 108 -2.73 20.79 6.75
N PRO A 109 -4.02 20.51 6.51
CA PRO A 109 -4.55 19.15 6.61
C PRO A 109 -3.89 18.23 5.58
N TRP A 110 -3.46 18.74 4.42
CA TRP A 110 -2.70 17.96 3.44
C TRP A 110 -1.34 17.53 3.98
N ALA A 111 -0.57 18.44 4.58
CA ALA A 111 0.73 18.14 5.16
C ALA A 111 0.61 17.12 6.30
N ILE A 112 -0.42 17.25 7.16
CA ILE A 112 -0.71 16.29 8.23
C ILE A 112 -0.99 14.90 7.64
N CYS A 113 -1.85 14.80 6.63
CA CYS A 113 -2.16 13.54 5.97
C CYS A 113 -0.93 12.90 5.30
N VAL A 114 -0.09 13.70 4.63
CA VAL A 114 1.14 13.19 3.99
C VAL A 114 2.13 12.70 5.04
N LEU A 115 2.32 13.44 6.13
CA LEU A 115 3.24 13.06 7.20
C LEU A 115 2.78 11.75 7.87
N LEU A 116 1.50 11.67 8.23
CA LEU A 116 0.95 10.52 8.94
C LEU A 116 0.79 9.28 8.05
N CYS A 117 0.30 9.44 6.81
CA CYS A 117 -0.01 8.31 5.94
C CYS A 117 1.11 7.92 4.97
N CYS A 118 2.04 8.82 4.64
CA CYS A 118 3.11 8.51 3.68
C CYS A 118 4.47 8.42 4.37
N ILE A 119 4.81 9.39 5.22
CA ILE A 119 6.14 9.46 5.83
C ILE A 119 6.32 8.38 6.91
N VAL A 120 5.36 8.22 7.83
CA VAL A 120 5.47 7.20 8.89
C VAL A 120 5.60 5.77 8.32
N PRO A 121 4.75 5.31 7.37
CA PRO A 121 4.92 4.00 6.76
C PRO A 121 6.22 3.86 5.95
N ALA A 122 6.64 4.91 5.24
CA ALA A 122 7.91 4.90 4.50
C ALA A 122 9.11 4.74 5.44
N PHE A 123 9.08 5.33 6.64
CA PHE A 123 10.10 5.12 7.66
C PHE A 123 10.17 3.67 8.14
N ILE A 124 9.02 2.99 8.28
CA ILE A 124 8.99 1.57 8.64
C ILE A 124 9.68 0.74 7.55
N ILE A 125 9.37 1.01 6.27
CA ILE A 125 10.02 0.32 5.14
C ILE A 125 11.52 0.59 5.12
N LYS A 126 11.95 1.83 5.35
CA LYS A 126 13.37 2.18 5.50
C LYS A 126 14.05 1.33 6.58
N SER A 127 13.43 1.20 7.75
CA SER A 127 13.96 0.41 8.86
C SER A 127 14.03 -1.08 8.54
N ILE A 128 13.04 -1.62 7.81
CA ILE A 128 13.06 -3.02 7.35
C ILE A 128 14.22 -3.23 6.37
N VAL A 129 14.37 -2.35 5.37
CA VAL A 129 15.44 -2.45 4.37
C VAL A 129 16.82 -2.33 5.03
N ALA A 130 17.01 -1.38 5.95
CA ALA A 130 18.26 -1.28 6.71
C ALA A 130 18.49 -2.50 7.62
N GLY A 131 17.41 -3.14 8.10
CA GLY A 131 17.44 -4.36 8.89
C GLY A 131 17.91 -5.59 8.11
N MET A 132 17.79 -5.59 6.77
CA MET A 132 18.28 -6.68 5.92
C MET A 132 19.81 -6.69 5.76
N PHE A 133 20.49 -5.58 6.08
CA PHE A 133 21.94 -5.49 6.05
C PHE A 133 22.57 -5.89 7.38
N SER A 134 23.76 -6.49 7.30
CA SER A 134 24.56 -6.84 8.48
C SER A 134 24.88 -5.58 9.30
N VAL A 135 25.00 -5.73 10.63
CA VAL A 135 25.23 -4.58 11.54
C VAL A 135 26.51 -3.82 11.16
N THR A 136 27.52 -4.52 10.65
CA THR A 136 28.80 -3.98 10.17
C THR A 136 28.70 -3.18 8.87
N GLU A 137 27.69 -3.43 8.03
CA GLU A 137 27.50 -2.74 6.74
C GLU A 137 26.45 -1.63 6.80
N ARG A 138 25.81 -1.39 7.96
CA ARG A 138 24.76 -0.39 8.10
C ARG A 138 25.24 1.05 7.85
N ASP A 139 26.50 1.33 8.15
CA ASP A 139 27.14 2.63 7.91
C ASP A 139 27.76 2.75 6.50
N SER A 140 27.66 1.69 5.68
CA SER A 140 28.12 1.75 4.30
C SER A 140 27.25 2.73 3.49
N ILE A 141 27.90 3.48 2.60
CA ILE A 141 27.24 4.42 1.67
C ILE A 141 26.15 3.70 0.86
N TRP A 142 26.36 2.42 0.54
CA TRP A 142 25.40 1.57 -0.16
C TRP A 142 24.13 1.30 0.66
N CYS A 143 24.26 0.93 1.94
CA CYS A 143 23.10 0.74 2.82
C CYS A 143 22.31 2.05 3.02
N ILE A 144 23.02 3.16 3.22
CA ILE A 144 22.40 4.49 3.36
C ILE A 144 21.64 4.85 2.08
N GLY A 145 22.27 4.71 0.91
CA GLY A 145 21.64 4.99 -0.39
C GLY A 145 20.40 4.14 -0.65
N LEU A 146 20.48 2.82 -0.43
CA LEU A 146 19.35 1.91 -0.66
C LEU A 146 18.21 2.14 0.34
N SER A 147 18.50 2.37 1.61
CA SER A 147 17.46 2.60 2.62
C SER A 147 16.72 3.92 2.40
N TRP A 148 17.43 5.00 2.09
CA TRP A 148 16.81 6.28 1.72
C TRP A 148 16.11 6.23 0.36
N GLY A 149 16.65 5.48 -0.61
CA GLY A 149 15.97 5.20 -1.88
C GLY A 149 14.64 4.50 -1.66
N ALA A 150 14.61 3.45 -0.83
CA ALA A 150 13.39 2.74 -0.44
C ALA A 150 12.39 3.65 0.29
N PHE A 151 12.88 4.56 1.14
CA PHE A 151 12.04 5.57 1.80
C PHE A 151 11.34 6.47 0.79
N VAL A 152 12.07 7.08 -0.15
CA VAL A 152 11.49 8.01 -1.13
C VAL A 152 10.52 7.27 -2.06
N LEU A 153 10.92 6.11 -2.58
CA LEU A 153 10.06 5.31 -3.47
C LEU A 153 8.77 4.87 -2.78
N SER A 154 8.86 4.40 -1.54
CA SER A 154 7.67 4.00 -0.77
C SER A 154 6.77 5.18 -0.44
N ALA A 155 7.33 6.33 -0.03
CA ALA A 155 6.54 7.53 0.24
C ALA A 155 5.77 7.99 -1.00
N LEU A 156 6.41 8.02 -2.17
CA LEU A 156 5.77 8.37 -3.44
C LEU A 156 4.70 7.36 -3.84
N TYR A 157 4.98 6.06 -3.70
CA TYR A 157 4.02 5.00 -4.00
C TYR A 157 2.76 5.10 -3.14
N ILE A 158 2.92 5.27 -1.81
CA ILE A 158 1.80 5.40 -0.88
C ILE A 158 1.02 6.69 -1.14
N TYR A 159 1.70 7.80 -1.42
CA TYR A 159 1.04 9.04 -1.84
C TYR A 159 0.17 8.85 -3.09
N GLY A 160 0.69 8.10 -4.07
CA GLY A 160 0.00 7.73 -5.31
C GLY A 160 -1.24 6.86 -5.07
N ILE A 161 -1.26 6.06 -4.00
CA ILE A 161 -2.43 5.27 -3.59
C ILE A 161 -3.52 6.14 -2.96
N TYR A 162 -3.16 7.01 -2.01
CA TYR A 162 -4.14 7.82 -1.26
C TYR A 162 -4.76 8.94 -2.11
N GLN A 163 -4.00 9.47 -3.06
CA GLN A 163 -4.41 10.54 -3.96
C GLN A 163 -5.18 11.63 -3.22
N PHE A 164 -4.58 12.26 -2.21
CA PHE A 164 -5.26 13.22 -1.32
C PHE A 164 -5.92 14.40 -2.06
N LYS A 165 -5.50 14.65 -3.30
CA LYS A 165 -6.01 15.71 -4.16
C LYS A 165 -7.22 15.31 -5.01
N THR A 166 -7.58 14.02 -5.09
CA THR A 166 -8.72 13.53 -5.88
C THR A 166 -9.94 13.25 -4.99
N PRO A 167 -11.17 13.59 -5.44
CA PRO A 167 -12.40 13.41 -4.67
C PRO A 167 -12.87 11.95 -4.68
N THR A 168 -12.04 11.05 -4.17
CA THR A 168 -12.33 9.62 -4.06
C THR A 168 -12.30 9.18 -2.60
N ALA A 169 -13.34 8.48 -2.17
CA ALA A 169 -13.43 7.91 -0.83
C ALA A 169 -14.12 6.53 -0.88
N PRO A 170 -13.65 5.53 -0.11
CA PRO A 170 -14.33 4.26 0.05
C PRO A 170 -15.73 4.45 0.65
N LYS A 171 -16.70 3.62 0.24
CA LYS A 171 -18.10 3.72 0.71
C LYS A 171 -18.22 3.73 2.24
N ILE A 172 -17.44 2.88 2.91
CA ILE A 172 -17.44 2.74 4.37
C ILE A 172 -17.00 4.04 5.08
N LEU A 173 -16.13 4.84 4.45
CA LEU A 173 -15.56 6.07 5.01
C LEU A 173 -16.15 7.33 4.39
N HIS A 174 -17.10 7.17 3.46
CA HIS A 174 -17.68 8.27 2.70
C HIS A 174 -18.41 9.27 3.58
N TRP A 175 -19.07 8.80 4.65
CA TRP A 175 -19.77 9.69 5.59
C TRP A 175 -18.81 10.69 6.25
N SER A 176 -17.63 10.21 6.67
CA SER A 176 -16.61 11.03 7.33
C SER A 176 -15.97 12.01 6.34
N TYR A 177 -15.69 11.54 5.12
CA TYR A 177 -15.27 12.39 4.01
C TYR A 177 -16.27 13.50 3.68
N ALA A 178 -17.56 13.17 3.57
CA ALA A 178 -18.63 14.11 3.26
C ALA A 178 -18.79 15.16 4.36
N LEU A 179 -18.61 14.77 5.64
CA LEU A 179 -18.63 15.68 6.77
C LEU A 179 -17.47 16.67 6.70
N GLY A 180 -16.25 16.21 6.39
CA GLY A 180 -15.08 17.07 6.19
C GLY A 180 -15.23 18.03 5.01
N LEU A 181 -15.86 17.57 3.92
CA LEU A 181 -16.20 18.41 2.77
C LEU A 181 -17.23 19.48 3.16
N LYS A 182 -18.31 19.10 3.86
CA LYS A 182 -19.37 20.02 4.28
C LYS A 182 -18.86 21.15 5.19
N VAL A 183 -17.96 20.84 6.12
CA VAL A 183 -17.35 21.81 7.04
C VAL A 183 -16.46 22.83 6.30
N SER A 184 -15.93 22.45 5.14
CA SER A 184 -14.98 23.27 4.38
C SER A 184 -15.57 23.97 3.15
N THR A 185 -16.69 23.48 2.61
CA THR A 185 -17.56 24.18 1.63
C THR A 185 -18.33 25.32 2.24
#